data_AF-A0A5N6GVY2-F1
#
_entry.id   AF-A0A5N6GVY2-F1
#
_cell.length_a   1.000
_cell.length_b   1.000
_cell.length_c   1.000
_cell.angle_alpha   90.00
_cell.angle_beta   90.00
_cell.angle_gamma   90.00
#
_symmetry.space_group_name_H-M   'P 1'
#
loop_
_entity.id
_entity.type
_entity.pdbx_description
1 polymer ?
#
loop_
_entity_poly.entity_id
_entity_poly.type
_entity_poly.pdbx_seq_one_letter_code
_entity_poly.pdbx_strand_id
1 'polypeptide(L)'
;MMDQPSHIIDPDGEVIILLRNTTLQGPTVEEAVEEAVEVPVDVAVDVAAEEPVRAQIETDLVRESLDEACFRIQVSAKHLILASPVFKKILTGGWKESVTYLQKGSVEITAESWDIEALLILLRAIHGQQYHVPQKPTLEMLAKVAVLVDFYDCKEAVYIWTTIWIDALEEKIPKTYSRDLLLWLWISWVFQLQAQFKESTSTVISWSDGWIDDFGFPVPFKVMGKGRQILKVLYL
;
A
#
# COMPACT_ATOMS: atom_id res chain seq x y z
N MET A 1 3.01 18.43 -19.55
CA MET A 1 1.81 17.67 -19.93
C MET A 1 1.35 16.70 -18.82
N MET A 2 1.77 16.89 -17.55
CA MET A 2 1.55 15.95 -16.44
C MET A 2 0.37 16.29 -15.50
N ASP A 3 -0.40 17.34 -15.78
CA ASP A 3 -1.48 17.78 -14.88
C ASP A 3 -2.82 17.06 -15.08
N GLN A 4 -3.01 16.34 -16.20
CA GLN A 4 -4.28 15.68 -16.50
C GLN A 4 -4.46 14.38 -15.71
N PRO A 5 -5.69 14.09 -15.23
CA PRO A 5 -5.99 12.82 -14.57
C PRO A 5 -5.85 11.65 -15.54
N SER A 6 -5.14 10.59 -15.12
CA SER A 6 -5.02 9.34 -15.88
C SER A 6 -6.29 8.50 -15.78
N HIS A 7 -7.03 8.62 -14.67
CA HIS A 7 -8.33 7.99 -14.48
C HIS A 7 -9.31 9.00 -13.90
N ILE A 8 -10.50 9.09 -14.49
CA ILE A 8 -11.58 9.95 -14.02
C ILE A 8 -12.71 9.05 -13.53
N ILE A 9 -12.93 9.01 -12.22
CA ILE A 9 -14.06 8.34 -11.61
C ILE A 9 -15.21 9.34 -11.44
N ASP A 10 -14.90 10.54 -10.95
CA ASP A 10 -15.85 11.65 -10.91
C ASP A 10 -15.29 12.85 -11.69
N PRO A 11 -15.87 13.24 -12.84
CA PRO A 11 -15.44 14.41 -13.61
C PRO A 11 -15.51 15.73 -12.84
N ASP A 12 -16.43 15.83 -11.89
CA ASP A 12 -16.60 17.01 -11.02
C ASP A 12 -15.85 16.82 -9.69
N GLY A 13 -15.08 15.73 -9.56
CA GLY A 13 -14.37 15.35 -8.35
C GLY A 13 -13.29 16.35 -7.95
N GLU A 14 -13.25 16.67 -6.66
CA GLU A 14 -12.36 17.67 -6.08
C GLU A 14 -11.02 17.10 -5.58
N VAL A 15 -10.89 15.77 -5.57
CA VAL A 15 -9.72 15.07 -5.03
C VAL A 15 -8.98 14.35 -6.15
N ILE A 16 -7.68 14.58 -6.21
CA ILE A 16 -6.76 13.79 -7.04
C ILE A 16 -5.98 12.85 -6.13
N ILE A 17 -6.14 11.55 -6.32
CA ILE A 17 -5.27 10.55 -5.69
C ILE A 17 -4.06 10.35 -6.59
N LEU A 18 -2.87 10.63 -6.06
CA LEU A 18 -1.58 10.35 -6.67
C LEU A 18 -1.10 8.99 -6.20
N LEU A 19 -1.27 7.96 -7.03
CA LEU A 19 -0.73 6.64 -6.75
C LEU A 19 0.67 6.53 -7.33
N ARG A 20 1.69 6.53 -6.47
CA ARG A 20 3.08 6.29 -6.88
C ARG A 20 3.39 4.81 -6.82
N ASN A 21 3.81 4.24 -7.95
CA ASN A 21 4.33 2.89 -7.97
C ASN A 21 5.82 2.92 -7.57
N THR A 22 6.12 2.53 -6.34
CA THR A 22 7.49 2.25 -5.92
C THR A 22 7.87 0.88 -6.48
N THR A 23 8.23 0.81 -7.76
CA THR A 23 9.06 -0.31 -8.22
C THR A 23 10.38 -0.21 -7.48
N LEU A 24 10.48 -0.94 -6.37
CA LEU A 24 11.70 -1.08 -5.60
C LEU A 24 12.77 -1.66 -6.54
N GLN A 25 13.70 -0.81 -6.98
CA GLN A 25 15.06 -1.29 -7.19
C GLN A 25 15.48 -1.88 -5.83
N GLY A 26 16.00 -3.11 -5.86
CA GLY A 26 16.40 -3.85 -4.66
C GLY A 26 17.34 -3.03 -3.77
N PRO A 27 17.53 -3.43 -2.50
CA PRO A 27 18.31 -2.65 -1.55
C PRO A 27 19.72 -2.45 -2.10
N THR A 28 20.04 -1.21 -2.49
CA THR A 28 21.42 -0.77 -2.55
C THR A 28 21.94 -0.90 -1.13
N VAL A 29 22.92 -1.78 -0.96
CA VAL A 29 23.69 -1.88 0.27
C VAL A 29 24.37 -0.52 0.45
N GLU A 30 23.76 0.36 1.23
CA GLU A 30 24.48 1.45 1.88
C GLU A 30 25.42 0.77 2.87
N GLU A 31 26.66 0.55 2.46
CA GLU A 31 27.74 0.20 3.38
C GLU A 31 27.83 1.29 4.43
N ALA A 32 27.42 0.94 5.65
CA ALA A 32 27.65 1.73 6.84
C ALA A 32 29.16 1.87 7.04
N VAL A 33 29.69 3.07 6.82
CA VAL A 33 31.03 3.44 7.26
C VAL A 33 30.90 3.80 8.74
N GLU A 34 31.26 2.87 9.63
CA GLU A 34 31.47 3.17 11.04
C GLU A 34 32.80 3.92 11.22
N GLU A 35 32.75 5.07 11.89
CA GLU A 35 33.91 5.87 12.28
C GLU A 35 34.69 5.25 13.46
N ALA A 36 35.98 5.06 13.21
CA ALA A 36 37.17 5.36 14.02
C ALA A 36 37.31 4.90 15.49
N VAL A 37 38.39 4.15 15.76
CA VAL A 37 39.25 4.27 16.96
C VAL A 37 40.74 4.07 16.60
N GLU A 38 41.59 4.99 17.07
CA GLU A 38 43.06 5.15 16.91
C GLU A 38 43.89 4.04 17.64
N VAL A 39 45.22 3.82 17.57
CA VAL A 39 46.49 4.55 17.24
C VAL A 39 47.64 3.46 17.15
N PRO A 40 48.99 3.73 17.08
CA PRO A 40 49.88 4.52 16.20
C PRO A 40 51.05 3.68 15.58
N VAL A 41 52.06 4.37 14.98
CA VAL A 41 53.52 4.00 14.88
C VAL A 41 53.92 3.29 13.56
N ASP A 42 54.85 3.72 12.68
CA ASP A 42 56.07 4.54 12.77
C ASP A 42 56.53 5.10 11.38
N VAL A 43 56.98 6.37 11.39
CA VAL A 43 58.25 6.93 10.84
C VAL A 43 58.58 6.86 9.31
N ALA A 44 58.49 8.00 8.61
CA ALA A 44 59.65 8.85 8.21
C ALA A 44 59.33 9.87 7.09
N VAL A 45 59.31 11.16 7.47
CA VAL A 45 59.91 12.37 6.85
C VAL A 45 60.07 12.43 5.30
N ASP A 46 59.44 13.41 4.62
CA ASP A 46 60.10 14.67 4.21
C ASP A 46 59.13 15.72 3.61
N VAL A 47 59.61 16.96 3.52
CA VAL A 47 58.93 18.25 3.66
C VAL A 47 58.53 18.94 2.33
N ALA A 48 57.55 19.85 2.43
CA ALA A 48 57.26 21.06 1.63
C ALA A 48 56.31 21.02 0.41
N ALA A 49 55.17 21.70 0.62
CA ALA A 49 54.54 22.78 -0.15
C ALA A 49 54.33 22.64 -1.68
N GLU A 50 53.08 22.71 -2.15
CA GLU A 50 52.41 23.91 -2.70
C GLU A 50 50.97 23.57 -3.17
N GLU A 51 49.99 24.40 -2.82
CA GLU A 51 48.69 24.54 -3.52
C GLU A 51 48.82 25.66 -4.59
N PRO A 52 47.86 25.96 -5.50
CA PRO A 52 46.64 25.26 -5.97
C PRO A 52 46.47 25.26 -7.52
N VAL A 53 45.59 24.43 -8.11
CA VAL A 53 44.82 24.83 -9.32
C VAL A 53 43.44 24.14 -9.33
N ARG A 54 42.37 24.94 -9.17
CA ARG A 54 40.99 24.54 -9.40
C ARG A 54 40.75 24.37 -10.91
N ALA A 55 40.54 23.14 -11.37
CA ALA A 55 39.86 22.88 -12.63
C ALA A 55 38.37 22.66 -12.34
N GLN A 56 37.54 23.59 -12.79
CA GLN A 56 36.09 23.47 -12.84
C GLN A 56 35.75 22.45 -13.93
N ILE A 57 35.08 21.35 -13.56
CA ILE A 57 34.40 20.48 -14.52
C ILE A 57 32.91 20.59 -14.23
N GLU A 58 32.24 21.38 -15.06
CA GLU A 58 30.79 21.31 -15.27
C GLU A 58 30.45 19.87 -15.64
N THR A 59 29.82 19.16 -14.72
CA THR A 59 29.10 17.93 -15.04
C THR A 59 27.63 18.30 -15.08
N ASP A 60 27.15 18.45 -16.32
CA ASP A 60 25.76 18.62 -16.68
C ASP A 60 24.89 17.65 -15.87
N LEU A 61 23.97 18.24 -15.10
CA LEU A 61 22.92 17.53 -14.40
C LEU A 61 21.92 16.99 -15.43
N VAL A 62 22.26 15.89 -16.09
CA VAL A 62 21.25 15.01 -16.68
C VAL A 62 20.63 14.23 -15.52
N ARG A 63 19.73 14.91 -14.79
CA ARG A 63 18.79 14.26 -13.90
C ARG A 63 17.73 13.63 -14.80
N GLU A 64 18.07 12.47 -15.39
CA GLU A 64 17.09 11.58 -15.99
C GLU A 64 16.04 11.30 -14.92
N SER A 65 14.91 12.00 -15.01
CA SER A 65 13.71 11.67 -14.26
C SER A 65 13.29 10.30 -14.74
N LEU A 66 13.69 9.26 -14.00
CA LEU A 66 13.00 7.99 -14.05
C LEU A 66 11.54 8.33 -13.72
N ASP A 67 10.69 8.31 -14.74
CA ASP A 67 9.25 8.48 -14.60
C ASP A 67 8.76 7.34 -13.70
N GLU A 68 8.72 7.60 -12.38
CA GLU A 68 7.92 6.83 -11.45
C GLU A 68 6.50 6.82 -12.02
N ALA A 69 6.00 5.65 -12.40
CA ALA A 69 4.63 5.53 -12.90
C ALA A 69 3.67 6.05 -11.82
N CYS A 70 3.16 7.26 -12.05
CA CYS A 70 2.33 8.00 -11.14
C CYS A 70 0.94 8.11 -11.75
N PHE A 71 -0.04 7.41 -11.17
CA PHE A 71 -1.42 7.50 -11.62
C PHE A 71 -2.12 8.66 -10.90
N ARG A 72 -2.86 9.47 -11.65
CA ARG A 72 -3.67 10.59 -11.14
C ARG A 72 -5.13 10.23 -11.27
N ILE A 73 -5.79 9.92 -10.15
CA ILE A 73 -7.17 9.43 -10.12
C ILE A 73 -8.08 10.53 -9.58
N GLN A 74 -8.99 11.03 -10.41
CA GLN A 74 -9.95 12.07 -10.01
C GLN A 74 -11.22 11.46 -9.41
N VAL A 75 -11.54 11.86 -8.19
CA VAL A 75 -12.62 11.32 -7.34
C VAL A 75 -13.29 12.42 -6.52
N SER A 76 -14.48 12.13 -6.01
CA SER A 76 -15.25 13.06 -5.18
C SER A 76 -14.90 12.96 -3.70
N ALA A 77 -14.63 14.11 -3.08
CA ALA A 77 -14.39 14.17 -1.64
C ALA A 77 -15.59 13.64 -0.84
N LYS A 78 -16.81 13.98 -1.27
CA LYS A 78 -18.04 13.59 -0.55
C LYS A 78 -18.22 12.08 -0.50
N HIS A 79 -18.00 11.39 -1.62
CA HIS A 79 -18.10 9.93 -1.67
C HIS A 79 -17.04 9.26 -0.78
N LEU A 80 -15.79 9.72 -0.84
CA LEU A 80 -14.71 9.22 0.01
C LEU A 80 -15.00 9.42 1.51
N ILE A 81 -15.40 10.64 1.91
CA ILE A 81 -15.71 10.99 3.30
C ILE A 81 -16.87 10.17 3.86
N LEU A 82 -17.90 9.93 3.03
CA LEU A 82 -19.07 9.15 3.44
C LEU A 82 -18.72 7.67 3.62
N ALA A 83 -17.90 7.11 2.72
CA ALA A 83 -17.59 5.69 2.70
C ALA A 83 -16.52 5.26 3.70
N SER A 84 -15.62 6.17 4.12
CA SER A 84 -14.42 5.82 4.88
C SER A 84 -14.11 6.85 5.97
N PRO A 85 -13.99 6.44 7.24
CA PRO A 85 -13.52 7.31 8.32
C PRO A 85 -12.05 7.72 8.12
N VAL A 86 -11.25 6.89 7.44
CA VAL A 86 -9.86 7.20 7.11
C VAL A 86 -9.79 8.34 6.09
N PHE A 87 -10.52 8.26 4.98
CA PHE A 87 -10.59 9.36 4.02
C PHE A 87 -11.20 10.61 4.64
N LYS A 88 -12.22 10.47 5.50
CA LYS A 88 -12.75 11.59 6.28
C LYS A 88 -11.65 12.28 7.10
N LYS A 89 -10.84 11.52 7.83
CA LYS A 89 -9.74 12.07 8.61
C LYS A 89 -8.68 12.75 7.71
N ILE A 90 -8.35 12.19 6.55
CA ILE A 90 -7.41 12.80 5.60
C ILE A 90 -7.94 14.16 5.10
N LEU A 91 -9.23 14.22 4.74
CA LEU A 91 -9.83 15.40 4.10
C LEU A 91 -10.34 16.45 5.10
N THR A 92 -10.56 16.11 6.36
CA THR A 92 -11.11 17.05 7.37
C THR A 92 -10.30 17.13 8.66
N GLY A 93 -9.21 16.38 8.81
CA GLY A 93 -8.55 16.14 10.11
C GLY A 93 -7.49 17.15 10.56
N GLY A 94 -7.42 18.34 9.97
CA GLY A 94 -6.42 19.37 10.31
C GLY A 94 -5.02 19.17 9.70
N TRP A 95 -4.84 18.15 8.87
CA TRP A 95 -3.61 17.88 8.11
C TRP A 95 -3.49 18.84 6.91
N LYS A 96 -2.30 18.89 6.29
CA LYS A 96 -2.01 19.79 5.15
C LYS A 96 -3.03 19.62 4.02
N GLU A 97 -3.43 18.39 3.74
CA GLU A 97 -4.42 17.99 2.76
C GLU A 97 -5.78 18.60 3.10
N SER A 98 -6.25 18.43 4.35
CA SER A 98 -7.53 19.00 4.79
C SER A 98 -7.56 20.53 4.75
N VAL A 99 -6.45 21.20 5.12
CA VAL A 99 -6.36 22.66 5.06
C VAL A 99 -6.45 23.13 3.60
N THR A 100 -5.76 22.43 2.70
CA THR A 100 -5.77 22.74 1.26
C THR A 100 -7.18 22.56 0.70
N TYR A 101 -7.83 21.44 1.00
CA TYR A 101 -9.20 21.15 0.55
C TYR A 101 -10.18 22.22 1.04
N LEU A 102 -10.14 22.58 2.32
CA LEU A 102 -11.04 23.58 2.90
C LEU A 102 -10.80 25.00 2.34
N GLN A 103 -9.59 25.34 1.91
CA GLN A 103 -9.25 26.66 1.37
C GLN A 103 -9.48 26.77 -0.14
N LYS A 104 -9.10 25.76 -0.90
CA LYS A 104 -9.09 25.79 -2.38
C LYS A 104 -10.28 25.07 -3.01
N GLY A 105 -11.01 24.28 -2.24
CA GLY A 105 -12.08 23.42 -2.74
C GLY A 105 -11.57 22.19 -3.50
N SER A 106 -10.26 21.96 -3.58
CA SER A 106 -9.63 20.80 -4.22
C SER A 106 -8.32 20.42 -3.53
N VAL A 107 -7.92 19.15 -3.62
CA VAL A 107 -6.72 18.63 -2.96
C VAL A 107 -6.11 17.44 -3.70
N GLU A 108 -4.80 17.31 -3.64
CA GLU A 108 -4.08 16.10 -4.02
C GLU A 108 -3.70 15.30 -2.77
N ILE A 109 -3.98 13.99 -2.78
CA ILE A 109 -3.57 13.07 -1.72
C ILE A 109 -2.67 11.99 -2.31
N THR A 110 -1.59 11.64 -1.62
CA THR A 110 -0.66 10.59 -2.07
C THR A 110 -1.08 9.23 -1.51
N ALA A 111 -1.04 8.23 -2.37
CA ALA A 111 -1.13 6.83 -2.02
C ALA A 111 0.08 6.10 -2.61
N GLU A 112 0.57 5.08 -1.91
CA GLU A 112 1.77 4.36 -2.31
C GLU A 112 1.50 2.86 -2.18
N SER A 113 2.23 2.07 -2.97
CA SER A 113 2.26 0.60 -2.89
C SER A 113 0.96 -0.14 -3.25
N TRP A 114 -0.15 0.56 -3.51
CA TRP A 114 -1.38 -0.12 -3.93
C TRP A 114 -1.33 -0.64 -5.36
N ASP A 115 -1.92 -1.82 -5.57
CA ASP A 115 -2.29 -2.28 -6.90
C ASP A 115 -3.35 -1.34 -7.49
N ILE A 116 -3.06 -0.77 -8.67
CA ILE A 116 -3.91 0.23 -9.31
C ILE A 116 -5.31 -0.33 -9.62
N GLU A 117 -5.43 -1.57 -10.08
CA GLU A 117 -6.72 -2.15 -10.43
C GLU A 117 -7.55 -2.40 -9.17
N ALA A 118 -6.93 -2.90 -8.09
CA ALA A 118 -7.62 -3.05 -6.81
C ALA A 118 -8.13 -1.71 -6.26
N LEU A 119 -7.33 -0.64 -6.38
CA LEU A 119 -7.73 0.70 -5.95
C LEU A 119 -8.88 1.24 -6.81
N LEU A 120 -8.81 1.07 -8.13
CA LEU A 120 -9.90 1.47 -9.03
C LEU A 120 -11.20 0.72 -8.74
N ILE A 121 -11.14 -0.58 -8.44
CA ILE A 121 -12.31 -1.37 -8.03
C ILE A 121 -12.96 -0.77 -6.78
N LEU A 122 -12.17 -0.52 -5.73
CA LEU A 122 -12.68 0.05 -4.49
C LEU A 122 -13.29 1.44 -4.72
N LEU A 123 -12.58 2.32 -5.44
CA LEU A 123 -13.06 3.67 -5.69
C LEU A 123 -14.34 3.68 -6.54
N ARG A 124 -14.46 2.80 -7.54
CA ARG A 124 -15.70 2.65 -8.32
C ARG A 124 -16.88 2.18 -7.47
N ALA A 125 -16.64 1.24 -6.54
CA ALA A 125 -17.66 0.80 -5.59
C ALA A 125 -18.12 1.96 -4.69
N ILE A 126 -17.18 2.73 -4.13
CA ILE A 126 -17.44 3.92 -3.30
C ILE A 126 -18.28 4.97 -4.07
N HIS A 127 -18.01 5.16 -5.37
CA HIS A 127 -18.69 6.15 -6.21
C HIS A 127 -19.98 5.63 -6.85
N GLY A 128 -20.46 4.45 -6.46
CA GLY A 128 -21.70 3.90 -6.99
C GLY A 128 -21.62 3.44 -8.46
N GLN A 129 -20.43 3.31 -9.04
CA GLN A 129 -20.22 2.92 -10.43
C GLN A 129 -20.27 1.40 -10.62
N GLN A 130 -21.38 0.80 -10.19
CA GLN A 130 -21.54 -0.65 -10.05
C GLN A 130 -21.25 -1.43 -11.35
N TYR A 131 -21.59 -0.87 -12.51
CA TYR A 131 -21.33 -1.50 -13.81
C TYR A 131 -19.83 -1.75 -14.09
N HIS A 132 -18.94 -0.92 -13.52
CA HIS A 132 -17.50 -1.01 -13.74
C HIS A 132 -16.78 -1.83 -12.66
N VAL A 133 -17.50 -2.34 -11.66
CA VAL A 133 -16.95 -3.24 -10.65
C VAL A 133 -17.00 -4.67 -11.21
N PRO A 134 -15.89 -5.41 -11.24
CA PRO A 134 -15.86 -6.75 -11.81
C PRO A 134 -16.74 -7.69 -10.99
N GLN A 135 -17.57 -8.49 -11.66
CA GLN A 135 -18.40 -9.51 -11.00
C GLN A 135 -17.59 -10.74 -10.58
N LYS A 136 -16.49 -11.02 -11.30
CA LYS A 136 -15.65 -12.21 -11.10
C LYS A 136 -14.17 -11.82 -10.95
N PRO A 137 -13.76 -11.21 -9.82
CA PRO A 137 -12.34 -11.02 -9.54
C PRO A 137 -11.67 -12.37 -9.29
N THR A 138 -10.36 -12.46 -9.56
CA THR A 138 -9.56 -13.59 -9.09
C THR A 138 -9.44 -13.56 -7.57
N LEU A 139 -9.12 -14.71 -6.94
CA LEU A 139 -8.86 -14.78 -5.50
C LEU A 139 -7.81 -13.74 -5.05
N GLU A 140 -6.72 -13.61 -5.83
CA GLU A 140 -5.67 -12.64 -5.57
C GLU A 140 -6.16 -11.19 -5.66
N MET A 141 -6.94 -10.84 -6.69
CA MET A 141 -7.49 -9.49 -6.83
C MET A 141 -8.45 -9.17 -5.67
N LEU A 142 -9.29 -10.13 -5.28
CA LEU A 142 -10.18 -9.95 -4.13
C LEU A 142 -9.40 -9.74 -2.82
N ALA A 143 -8.30 -10.46 -2.62
CA ALA A 143 -7.43 -10.26 -1.47
C ALA A 143 -6.80 -8.85 -1.46
N LYS A 144 -6.32 -8.37 -2.61
CA LYS A 144 -5.79 -7.00 -2.76
C LYS A 144 -6.86 -5.94 -2.44
N VAL A 145 -8.09 -6.13 -2.92
CA VAL A 145 -9.23 -5.27 -2.56
C VAL A 145 -9.53 -5.35 -1.06
N ALA A 146 -9.47 -6.54 -0.45
CA ALA A 146 -9.70 -6.71 0.99
C ALA A 146 -8.66 -5.94 1.83
N VAL A 147 -7.39 -5.89 1.40
CA VAL A 147 -6.36 -5.05 2.05
C VAL A 147 -6.77 -3.57 2.05
N LEU A 148 -7.21 -3.05 0.90
CA LEU A 148 -7.65 -1.66 0.79
C LEU A 148 -8.89 -1.38 1.63
N VAL A 149 -9.84 -2.31 1.64
CA VAL A 149 -11.08 -2.21 2.42
C VAL A 149 -10.80 -2.13 3.92
N ASP A 150 -9.88 -2.97 4.41
CA ASP A 150 -9.41 -2.95 5.80
C ASP A 150 -8.64 -1.66 6.12
N PHE A 151 -7.70 -1.26 5.25
CA PHE A 151 -6.89 -0.06 5.43
C PHE A 151 -7.73 1.22 5.48
N TYR A 152 -8.67 1.39 4.56
CA TYR A 152 -9.54 2.56 4.51
C TYR A 152 -10.79 2.42 5.40
N ASP A 153 -10.98 1.28 6.07
CA ASP A 153 -12.14 1.00 6.94
C ASP A 153 -13.47 1.31 6.24
N CYS A 154 -13.70 0.67 5.09
CA CYS A 154 -14.82 0.99 4.19
C CYS A 154 -15.56 -0.26 3.68
N LYS A 155 -15.67 -1.28 4.52
CA LYS A 155 -16.31 -2.56 4.20
C LYS A 155 -17.75 -2.41 3.72
N GLU A 156 -18.50 -1.46 4.30
CA GLU A 156 -19.88 -1.16 3.94
C GLU A 156 -20.00 -0.73 2.46
N ALA A 157 -18.99 -0.05 1.91
CA ALA A 157 -19.00 0.42 0.52
C ALA A 157 -18.94 -0.73 -0.50
N VAL A 158 -18.45 -1.90 -0.09
CA VAL A 158 -18.32 -3.09 -0.95
C VAL A 158 -19.24 -4.24 -0.52
N TYR A 159 -20.12 -4.03 0.46
CA TYR A 159 -20.92 -5.10 1.08
C TYR A 159 -21.71 -5.93 0.07
N ILE A 160 -22.40 -5.29 -0.88
CA ILE A 160 -23.19 -5.98 -1.91
C ILE A 160 -22.29 -6.83 -2.81
N TRP A 161 -21.09 -6.34 -3.10
CA TRP A 161 -20.13 -7.03 -3.96
C TRP A 161 -19.49 -8.22 -3.30
N THR A 162 -19.27 -8.18 -1.98
CA THR A 162 -18.69 -9.30 -1.25
C THR A 162 -19.42 -10.61 -1.54
N THR A 163 -20.75 -10.63 -1.48
CA THR A 163 -21.51 -11.86 -1.78
C THR A 163 -21.31 -12.30 -3.24
N ILE A 164 -21.39 -11.37 -4.18
CA ILE A 164 -21.21 -11.65 -5.61
C ILE A 164 -19.82 -12.23 -5.89
N TRP A 165 -18.77 -11.62 -5.32
CA TRP A 165 -17.40 -12.06 -5.50
C TRP A 165 -17.15 -13.45 -4.92
N ILE A 166 -17.64 -13.72 -3.71
CA ILE A 166 -17.44 -15.01 -3.06
C ILE A 166 -18.17 -16.13 -3.80
N ASP A 167 -19.39 -15.88 -4.30
CA ASP A 167 -20.14 -16.86 -5.10
C ASP A 167 -19.53 -17.07 -6.50
N ALA A 168 -18.83 -16.06 -7.03
CA ALA A 168 -18.18 -16.12 -8.33
C ALA A 168 -16.82 -16.82 -8.32
N LEU A 169 -16.17 -16.96 -7.16
CA LEU A 169 -14.90 -17.69 -7.04
C LEU A 169 -15.14 -19.18 -7.31
N GLU A 170 -14.50 -19.68 -8.36
CA GLU A 170 -14.57 -21.09 -8.73
C GLU A 170 -13.61 -21.94 -7.87
N GLU A 171 -12.58 -21.31 -7.30
CA GLU A 171 -11.59 -21.96 -6.45
C GLU A 171 -12.19 -22.35 -5.09
N LYS A 172 -12.05 -23.62 -4.73
CA LYS A 172 -12.42 -24.09 -3.39
C LYS A 172 -11.35 -23.69 -2.38
N ILE A 173 -11.75 -23.52 -1.12
CA ILE A 173 -10.80 -23.32 -0.02
C ILE A 173 -9.82 -24.53 0.01
N PRO A 174 -8.50 -24.29 -0.06
CA PRO A 174 -7.52 -25.37 0.00
C PRO A 174 -7.58 -26.12 1.32
N LYS A 175 -7.33 -27.43 1.28
CA LYS A 175 -7.27 -28.30 2.48
C LYS A 175 -5.85 -28.51 3.02
N THR A 176 -4.89 -27.84 2.39
CA THR A 176 -3.46 -27.89 2.73
C THR A 176 -2.93 -26.48 2.83
N TYR A 177 -1.89 -26.30 3.65
CA TYR A 177 -1.22 -25.00 3.77
C TYR A 177 -0.70 -24.53 2.39
N SER A 178 -1.09 -23.33 1.98
CA SER A 178 -0.78 -22.75 0.67
C SER A 178 -1.02 -21.24 0.66
N ARG A 179 -0.47 -20.53 -0.35
CA ARG A 179 -0.74 -19.08 -0.54
C ARG A 179 -2.24 -18.82 -0.60
N ASP A 180 -2.97 -19.60 -1.40
CA ASP A 180 -4.41 -19.43 -1.59
C ASP A 180 -5.20 -19.63 -0.30
N LEU A 181 -4.76 -20.54 0.59
CA LEU A 181 -5.37 -20.70 1.91
C LEU A 181 -5.22 -19.43 2.75
N LEU A 182 -4.05 -18.78 2.71
CA LEU A 182 -3.81 -17.53 3.42
C LEU A 182 -4.63 -16.37 2.82
N LEU A 183 -4.79 -16.34 1.50
CA LEU A 183 -5.67 -15.37 0.84
C LEU A 183 -7.13 -15.57 1.28
N TRP A 184 -7.61 -16.81 1.29
CA TRP A 184 -8.95 -17.13 1.81
C TRP A 184 -9.12 -16.75 3.28
N LEU A 185 -8.11 -17.01 4.11
CA LEU A 185 -8.09 -16.60 5.51
C LEU A 185 -8.22 -15.07 5.66
N TRP A 186 -7.46 -14.31 4.87
CA TRP A 186 -7.50 -12.84 4.87
C TRP A 186 -8.85 -12.29 4.41
N ILE A 187 -9.33 -12.75 3.26
CA ILE A 187 -10.62 -12.34 2.68
C ILE A 187 -11.76 -12.63 3.68
N SER A 188 -11.77 -13.84 4.24
CA SER A 188 -12.82 -14.25 5.18
C SER A 188 -12.75 -13.51 6.52
N TRP A 189 -11.55 -13.11 6.96
CA TRP A 189 -11.36 -12.23 8.11
C TRP A 189 -11.95 -10.84 7.87
N VAL A 190 -11.50 -10.15 6.81
CA VAL A 190 -11.90 -8.77 6.50
C VAL A 190 -13.42 -8.67 6.29
N PHE A 191 -13.97 -9.59 5.49
CA PHE A 191 -15.39 -9.60 5.15
C PHE A 191 -16.28 -10.33 6.15
N GLN A 192 -15.72 -10.83 7.27
CA GLN A 192 -16.48 -11.50 8.35
C GLN A 192 -17.26 -12.76 7.87
N LEU A 193 -16.66 -13.52 6.96
CA LEU A 193 -17.23 -14.72 6.36
C LEU A 193 -17.01 -15.93 7.29
N GLN A 194 -17.90 -16.09 8.27
CA GLN A 194 -17.72 -17.03 9.40
C GLN A 194 -17.41 -18.48 8.99
N ALA A 195 -18.09 -19.01 7.96
CA ALA A 195 -17.89 -20.39 7.51
C ALA A 195 -16.50 -20.58 6.88
N GLN A 196 -16.16 -19.72 5.94
CA GLN A 196 -14.90 -19.71 5.21
C GLN A 196 -13.72 -19.44 6.15
N PHE A 197 -13.90 -18.53 7.12
CA PHE A 197 -12.89 -18.20 8.12
C PHE A 197 -12.60 -19.40 9.02
N LYS A 198 -13.65 -20.08 9.49
CA LYS A 198 -13.51 -21.28 10.32
C LYS A 198 -12.79 -22.41 9.56
N GLU A 199 -13.17 -22.65 8.31
CA GLU A 199 -12.55 -23.69 7.46
C GLU A 199 -11.07 -23.39 7.19
N SER A 200 -10.77 -22.15 6.80
CA SER A 200 -9.40 -21.72 6.52
C SER A 200 -8.51 -21.80 7.76
N THR A 201 -9.00 -21.28 8.89
CA THR A 201 -8.27 -21.30 10.17
C THR A 201 -8.05 -22.72 10.68
N SER A 202 -9.08 -23.59 10.59
CA SER A 202 -8.93 -25.00 11.00
C SER A 202 -7.83 -25.70 10.22
N THR A 203 -7.73 -25.41 8.92
CA THR A 203 -6.69 -25.97 8.06
C THR A 203 -5.32 -25.40 8.45
N VAL A 204 -5.18 -24.09 8.65
CA VAL A 204 -3.89 -23.52 9.10
C VAL A 204 -3.42 -24.13 10.42
N ILE A 205 -4.31 -24.24 11.41
CA ILE A 205 -3.99 -24.78 12.73
C ILE A 205 -3.62 -26.27 12.67
N SER A 206 -4.29 -27.07 11.82
CA SER A 206 -3.96 -28.50 11.72
C SER A 206 -2.57 -28.78 11.13
N TRP A 207 -1.98 -27.79 10.47
CA TRP A 207 -0.64 -27.86 9.87
C TRP A 207 0.42 -27.13 10.70
N SER A 208 0.05 -26.39 11.76
CA SER A 208 1.01 -25.74 12.63
C SER A 208 1.47 -26.70 13.74
N ASP A 209 2.66 -27.27 13.61
CA ASP A 209 3.32 -28.08 14.66
C ASP A 209 3.88 -27.21 15.82
N GLY A 210 3.16 -26.15 16.19
CA GLY A 210 3.35 -25.44 17.47
C GLY A 210 3.67 -23.94 17.39
N TRP A 211 4.04 -23.38 16.24
CA TRP A 211 4.29 -21.94 16.10
C TRP A 211 3.80 -21.44 14.74
N ILE A 212 2.82 -20.53 14.76
CA ILE A 212 2.43 -19.77 13.56
C ILE A 212 3.37 -18.57 13.54
N ASP A 213 4.30 -18.54 12.59
CA ASP A 213 5.09 -17.34 12.33
C ASP A 213 4.13 -16.20 12.00
N ASP A 214 4.31 -15.04 12.62
CA ASP A 214 3.53 -13.85 12.29
C ASP A 214 3.97 -13.37 10.91
N PHE A 215 3.42 -13.99 9.87
CA PHE A 215 3.70 -13.73 8.46
C PHE A 215 3.11 -12.39 8.01
N GLY A 216 3.30 -11.31 8.78
CA GLY A 216 2.93 -9.94 8.41
C GLY A 216 1.43 -9.71 8.21
N PHE A 217 0.58 -10.54 8.82
CA PHE A 217 -0.87 -10.37 8.83
C PHE A 217 -1.30 -9.68 10.12
N PRO A 218 -2.22 -8.70 10.09
CA PRO A 218 -2.73 -8.07 11.30
C PRO A 218 -3.68 -9.03 12.02
N VAL A 219 -3.13 -9.95 12.83
CA VAL A 219 -3.91 -10.70 13.81
C VAL A 219 -4.32 -9.74 14.92
N PRO A 220 -5.61 -9.68 15.33
CA PRO A 220 -6.01 -8.74 16.37
C PRO A 220 -5.29 -8.98 17.69
N PHE A 221 -4.80 -7.88 18.25
CA PHE A 221 -4.09 -7.76 19.54
C PHE A 221 -4.68 -8.50 20.74
N LYS A 222 -5.94 -8.96 20.68
CA LYS A 222 -6.53 -9.79 21.75
C LYS A 222 -5.91 -11.20 21.85
N VAL A 223 -5.23 -11.67 20.81
CA VAL A 223 -4.63 -13.01 20.79
C VAL A 223 -3.13 -12.99 21.16
N MET A 224 -2.46 -11.83 21.08
CA MET A 224 -1.01 -11.73 21.29
C MET A 224 -0.67 -10.66 22.34
N GLY A 225 -0.04 -11.09 23.43
CA GLY A 225 0.45 -10.20 24.48
C GLY A 225 1.50 -9.21 23.98
N LYS A 226 1.28 -7.92 24.22
CA LYS A 226 2.19 -6.75 24.13
C LYS A 226 3.44 -6.89 23.23
N GLY A 227 3.41 -6.28 22.04
CA GLY A 227 4.59 -5.89 21.26
C GLY A 227 4.24 -5.34 19.87
N ARG A 228 4.99 -4.37 19.33
CA ARG A 228 4.68 -3.51 18.17
C ARG A 228 4.97 -4.14 16.78
N GLN A 229 4.22 -3.67 15.75
CA GLN A 229 4.61 -3.34 14.34
C GLN A 229 5.23 -4.49 13.46
N ILE A 230 4.94 -4.74 12.17
CA ILE A 230 4.42 -4.00 10.99
C ILE A 230 4.04 -4.99 9.84
N LEU A 231 3.10 -4.57 8.99
CA LEU A 231 2.74 -5.05 7.64
C LEU A 231 3.94 -5.23 6.69
N LYS A 232 4.17 -6.43 6.14
CA LYS A 232 5.12 -6.62 5.02
C LYS A 232 4.88 -7.78 4.04
N VAL A 233 3.83 -8.59 4.18
CA VAL A 233 3.73 -9.85 3.41
C VAL A 233 2.78 -9.82 2.20
N LEU A 234 2.03 -8.73 1.99
CA LEU A 234 1.09 -8.63 0.86
C LEU A 234 1.62 -7.85 -0.36
N TYR A 235 2.92 -7.55 -0.42
CA TYR A 235 3.58 -6.88 -1.56
C TYR A 235 4.45 -7.85 -2.40
N LEU A 236 3.87 -8.95 -2.87
CA LEU A 236 4.46 -9.83 -3.89
C LEU A 236 3.46 -10.09 -5.00
#